data_AF-A0AB39URW3-F1
#
_entry.id   AF-A0AB39URW3-F1
#
_cell.length_a   1.000
_cell.length_b   1.000
_cell.length_c   1.000
_cell.angle_alpha   90.00
_cell.angle_beta   90.00
_cell.angle_gamma   90.00
#
_symmetry.space_group_name_H-M   'P 1'
#
loop_
_entity.id
_entity.type
_entity.pdbx_description
1 polymer ?
#
loop_
_entity_poly.entity_id
_entity_poly.type
_entity_poly.pdbx_seq_one_letter_code
_entity_poly.pdbx_strand_id
1 'polypeptide(L)' 'MTQEYTPTDSEIRAQYANDPDSEGVVDERRGAVFDRWLVAHDAQIRADAWDEGRQSTGAVLNNHSNPYRKEQK' A
#
# COMPACT_ATOMS: atom_id res chain seq x y z
N MET A 1 -0.78 -18.52 -24.25
CA MET A 1 -0.93 -18.09 -22.85
C MET A 1 -0.59 -16.62 -22.79
N THR A 2 -1.56 -15.76 -22.52
CA THR A 2 -1.31 -14.34 -22.25
C THR A 2 -0.99 -14.23 -20.76
N GLN A 3 0.27 -13.94 -20.43
CA GLN A 3 0.67 -13.64 -19.06
C GLN A 3 -0.06 -12.35 -18.65
N GLU A 4 -0.82 -12.38 -17.55
CA GLU A 4 -1.40 -11.15 -16.98
C GLU A 4 -0.26 -10.25 -16.52
N TYR A 5 -0.15 -9.08 -17.15
CA TYR A 5 0.83 -8.08 -16.77
C TYR A 5 0.39 -7.40 -15.49
N THR A 6 1.25 -7.44 -14.47
CA THR A 6 1.07 -6.68 -13.23
C THR A 6 2.08 -5.51 -13.25
N PRO A 7 1.60 -4.25 -13.30
CA PRO A 7 2.48 -3.09 -13.28
C PRO A 7 3.22 -2.98 -11.94
N THR A 8 4.43 -2.44 -12.01
CA THR A 8 5.25 -2.14 -10.82
C THR A 8 4.84 -0.83 -10.18
N ASP A 9 5.16 -0.66 -8.89
CA ASP A 9 4.92 0.60 -8.16
C ASP A 9 5.55 1.81 -8.86
N SER A 10 6.71 1.63 -9.50
CA SER A 10 7.39 2.69 -10.24
C SER A 10 6.62 3.10 -11.50
N GLU A 11 6.00 2.15 -12.20
CA GLU A 11 5.17 2.42 -13.37
C GLU A 11 3.87 3.12 -12.97
N ILE A 12 3.24 2.68 -11.87
CA ILE A 12 2.04 3.34 -11.32
C ILE A 12 2.39 4.75 -10.83
N ARG A 13 3.52 4.93 -10.13
CA ARG A 13 4.01 6.23 -9.67
C ARG A 13 4.26 7.17 -10.85
N ALA A 14 4.92 6.68 -11.90
CA ALA A 14 5.17 7.46 -13.10
C ALA A 14 3.85 7.85 -13.77
N GLN A 15 2.87 6.95 -13.86
CA GLN A 15 1.56 7.24 -14.43
C GLN A 15 0.78 8.26 -13.59
N TYR A 16 0.83 8.14 -12.25
CA TYR A 16 0.15 9.05 -11.32
C TYR A 16 0.79 10.46 -11.30
N ALA A 17 2.12 10.53 -11.44
CA ALA A 17 2.86 11.78 -11.48
C ALA A 17 2.79 12.48 -12.85
N ASN A 18 2.57 11.74 -13.94
CA ASN A 18 2.44 12.26 -15.32
C ASN A 18 0.97 12.43 -15.75
N ASP A 19 0.11 12.82 -14.83
CA ASP A 19 -1.30 13.08 -15.11
C ASP A 19 -1.43 14.14 -16.25
N PRO A 20 -2.09 13.82 -17.37
CA PRO A 20 -2.16 14.70 -18.54
C PRO A 20 -2.91 16.01 -18.29
N ASP A 21 -3.70 16.12 -17.21
CA ASP A 21 -4.30 17.39 -16.77
C ASP A 21 -3.30 18.32 -16.06
N SER A 22 -2.11 17.84 -15.68
CA SER A 22 -1.03 18.63 -15.08
C SER A 22 0.01 19.07 -16.11
N GLU A 23 -0.38 19.92 -17.07
CA GLU A 23 0.48 20.72 -17.99
C GLU A 23 1.91 20.20 -18.32
N GLY A 24 2.10 18.89 -18.49
CA GLY A 24 3.40 18.28 -18.79
C GLY A 24 4.51 18.47 -17.73
N VAL A 25 4.19 18.93 -16.51
CA VAL A 25 5.18 19.06 -15.43
C VAL A 25 5.07 17.83 -14.53
N VAL A 26 6.15 17.04 -14.47
CA VAL A 26 6.28 15.98 -13.45
C VAL A 26 6.19 16.65 -12.09
N ASP A 27 5.05 16.49 -11.42
CA ASP A 27 4.86 17.07 -10.09
C ASP A 27 5.55 16.17 -9.06
N GLU A 28 6.79 16.53 -8.72
CA GLU A 28 7.58 15.87 -7.69
C GLU A 28 6.83 15.82 -6.34
N ARG A 29 5.92 16.76 -6.06
CA ARG A 29 5.08 16.74 -4.87
C ARG A 29 4.03 15.64 -4.95
N ARG A 30 3.40 15.42 -6.12
CA ARG A 30 2.47 14.30 -6.33
C ARG A 30 3.20 12.95 -6.18
N GLY A 31 4.43 12.84 -6.70
CA GLY A 31 5.27 11.66 -6.48
C GLY A 31 5.56 11.39 -5.00
N ALA A 32 5.93 12.42 -4.23
CA ALA A 32 6.18 12.28 -2.79
C ALA A 32 4.90 11.99 -1.97
N VAL A 33 3.74 12.52 -2.39
CA VAL A 33 2.43 12.19 -1.79
C VAL A 33 2.07 10.73 -2.07
N PHE A 34 2.28 10.26 -3.29
CA PHE A 34 2.10 8.85 -3.65
C PHE A 34 2.97 7.94 -2.79
N ASP A 35 4.26 8.25 -2.63
CA ASP A 35 5.16 7.43 -1.81
C ASP A 35 4.71 7.36 -0.34
N ARG A 36 4.25 8.48 0.22
CA ARG A 36 3.70 8.51 1.59
C ARG A 36 2.42 7.69 1.72
N TRP A 37 1.53 7.82 0.74
CA TRP A 37 0.30 7.03 0.69
C TRP A 37 0.60 5.54 0.55
N LEU A 38 1.53 5.17 -0.33
CA LEU A 38 1.91 3.78 -0.58
C LEU A 38 2.43 3.12 0.70
N VAL A 39 3.32 3.79 1.44
CA VAL A 39 3.84 3.27 2.73
C VAL A 39 2.73 3.10 3.77
N ALA A 40 1.80 4.05 3.86
CA ALA A 40 0.68 3.95 4.79
C ALA A 40 -0.30 2.83 4.40
N HIS A 41 -0.58 2.69 3.10
CA HIS A 41 -1.46 1.67 2.55
C HIS A 41 -0.88 0.27 2.74
N ASP A 42 0.41 0.08 2.45
CA ASP A 42 1.13 -1.17 2.70
C ASP A 42 1.09 -1.59 4.15
N ALA A 43 1.29 -0.64 5.07
CA ALA A 43 1.19 -0.91 6.51
C ALA A 43 -0.22 -1.34 6.90
N GLN A 44 -1.25 -0.73 6.31
CA GLN A 44 -2.64 -1.09 6.56
C GLN A 44 -3.01 -2.46 5.98
N ILE A 45 -2.61 -2.77 4.73
CA ILE A 45 -2.82 -4.10 4.14
C ILE A 45 -2.18 -5.19 5.01
N ARG A 46 -0.95 -4.97 5.48
CA ARG A 46 -0.28 -5.93 6.38
C ARG A 46 -1.01 -6.08 7.71
N ALA A 47 -1.56 -4.99 8.23
CA ALA A 47 -2.38 -5.04 9.44
C ALA A 47 -3.67 -5.84 9.22
N ASP A 48 -4.40 -5.57 8.14
CA ASP A 48 -5.65 -6.24 7.82
C ASP A 48 -5.43 -7.73 7.55
N ALA A 49 -4.39 -8.09 6.80
CA ALA A 49 -4.00 -9.47 6.53
C ALA A 49 -3.60 -10.23 7.82
N TRP A 50 -2.94 -9.55 8.76
CA TRP A 50 -2.64 -10.14 10.07
C TRP A 50 -3.92 -10.43 10.87
N ASP A 51 -4.86 -9.49 10.89
CA ASP A 51 -6.12 -9.64 11.61
C ASP A 51 -6.98 -10.77 10.99
N GLU A 52 -7.01 -10.89 9.67
CA GLU A 52 -7.68 -11.98 8.95
C GLU A 52 -7.01 -13.35 9.22
N GLY A 53 -5.67 -13.40 9.18
CA GLY A 53 -4.90 -14.60 9.52
C GLY A 53 -5.11 -15.05 10.97
N ARG A 54 -5.25 -14.09 11.90
CA ARG A 54 -5.58 -14.37 13.30
C ARG A 54 -7.00 -14.92 13.46
N GLN A 55 -7.99 -14.34 12.76
CA GLN A 55 -9.37 -14.81 12.80
C GLN A 55 -9.51 -16.23 12.23
N SER A 56 -8.78 -16.55 11.16
CA SER A 56 -8.82 -17.88 10.53
C SER A 56 -8.08 -18.97 11.32
N THR A 57 -7.06 -18.63 12.12
CA THR A 57 -6.30 -19.61 12.94
C THR A 57 -6.93 -19.93 14.30
N GLY A 58 -8.03 -19.29 14.69
CA GLY A 58 -8.94 -19.68 15.78
C GLY A 58 -8.40 -19.70 17.22
N ALA A 59 -7.09 -19.86 17.45
CA ALA A 59 -6.52 -20.04 18.79
C ALA A 59 -5.04 -19.64 18.94
N VAL A 60 -4.20 -19.74 17.89
CA VAL A 60 -2.73 -19.66 18.06
C VAL A 60 -2.20 -18.22 18.19
N LEU A 61 -2.86 -17.26 17.53
CA LEU A 61 -2.47 -15.84 17.55
C LEU A 61 -3.36 -14.97 18.45
N ASN A 62 -4.29 -15.55 19.21
CA ASN A 62 -5.28 -14.80 19.98
C ASN A 62 -4.72 -13.95 21.12
N ASN A 63 -3.46 -14.16 21.53
CA ASN A 63 -2.77 -13.32 22.52
C ASN A 63 -1.72 -12.38 21.92
N HIS A 64 -1.55 -12.33 20.59
CA HIS A 64 -0.56 -11.47 19.95
C HIS A 64 -1.25 -10.22 19.37
N SER A 65 -0.80 -9.05 19.83
CA SER A 65 -1.18 -7.76 19.26
C SER A 65 -0.68 -7.63 17.83
N ASN A 66 -1.44 -6.96 16.97
CA ASN A 66 -1.06 -6.72 15.58
C ASN A 66 0.14 -5.75 15.52
N PRO A 67 1.33 -6.19 15.10
CA PRO A 67 2.53 -5.35 15.11
C PRO A 67 2.51 -4.26 14.03
N TYR A 68 1.58 -4.34 13.07
CA TYR A 68 1.44 -3.40 11.96
C TYR A 68 0.44 -2.28 12.28
N ARG A 69 -0.46 -2.48 13.26
CA ARG A 69 -1.19 -1.37 13.87
C ARG A 69 -0.25 -0.64 14.82
N LYS A 70 0.44 0.39 14.31
CA LYS A 70 1.03 1.39 15.19
C LYS A 70 -0.10 2.00 16.01
N GLU A 71 -0.01 1.91 17.34
CA GLU A 71 -0.93 2.59 18.25
C GLU A 71 -0.99 4.06 17.82
N GLN A 72 -2.13 4.50 17.29
CA GLN A 72 -2.37 5.91 17.02
C GLN A 72 -2.37 6.61 18.39
N LYS A 73 -1.24 7.23 18.75
CA LYS A 73 -1.15 8.17 19.86
C LYS A 73 -1.20 9.59 19.32
#